data_AF-A0A5T1VB68-F1
#
_entry.id   AF-A0A5T1VB68-F1
#
_cell.length_a   1.000
_cell.length_b   1.000
_cell.length_c   1.000
_cell.angle_alpha   90.00
_cell.angle_beta   90.00
_cell.angle_gamma   90.00
#
_symmetry.space_group_name_H-M   'P 1'
#
loop_
_entity.id
_entity.type
_entity.pdbx_description
1 polymer ?
#
loop_
_entity_poly.entity_id
_entity_poly.type
_entity_poly.pdbx_seq_one_letter_code
_entity_poly.pdbx_strand_id
1 'polypeptide(L)'
;MTILLTGATGFVGTNFILQLHKKYNIIALVRKTSDIEKIKNYCKIYYYDDTIDSINNVFKSEKIDGVVHLASMVPSTVYPINDIPKLIEANITFGCFLVQIANQYKISFFINTATFGSYCNSLSYRPATLYASIKKAFEDIMYYYGLISESIFINLLLFNIYGPHDEKYLFS
;
A
#
# COMPACT_ATOMS: atom_id res chain seq x y z
N MET A 1 -12.64 14.75 4.27
CA MET A 1 -12.24 13.61 3.42
C MET A 1 -11.62 12.55 4.31
N THR A 2 -12.11 11.32 4.22
CA THR A 2 -11.65 10.14 4.94
C THR A 2 -10.77 9.29 4.04
N ILE A 3 -9.53 9.03 4.46
CA ILE A 3 -8.54 8.26 3.72
C ILE A 3 -8.26 6.96 4.45
N LEU A 4 -8.45 5.83 3.77
CA LEU A 4 -7.94 4.54 4.24
C LEU A 4 -6.47 4.40 3.82
N LEU A 5 -5.58 4.27 4.79
CA LEU A 5 -4.15 4.11 4.60
C LEU A 5 -3.71 2.69 4.99
N THR A 6 -3.02 2.02 4.08
CA THR A 6 -2.29 0.78 4.40
C THR A 6 -0.79 1.05 4.39
N GLY A 7 0.00 0.22 5.10
CA GLY A 7 1.43 0.50 5.30
C GLY A 7 1.67 1.69 6.23
N ALA A 8 0.67 2.01 7.06
CA ALA A 8 0.64 3.19 7.94
C ALA A 8 1.80 3.23 8.97
N THR A 9 2.30 2.07 9.38
CA THR A 9 3.40 1.94 10.35
C THR A 9 4.79 1.91 9.68
N GLY A 10 4.84 1.90 8.34
CA GLY A 10 6.08 2.03 7.59
C GLY A 10 6.60 3.47 7.57
N PHE A 11 7.80 3.66 7.03
CA PHE A 11 8.46 4.97 6.94
C PHE A 11 7.59 6.03 6.25
N VAL A 12 7.10 5.74 5.03
CA VAL A 12 6.25 6.68 4.28
C VAL A 12 4.90 6.87 4.96
N GLY A 13 4.27 5.79 5.43
CA GLY A 13 2.95 5.84 6.08
C GLY A 13 2.95 6.67 7.36
N THR A 14 3.99 6.54 8.18
CA THR A 14 4.15 7.33 9.40
C THR A 14 4.25 8.80 9.07
N ASN A 15 5.11 9.17 8.11
CA ASN A 15 5.25 10.55 7.67
C ASN A 15 3.96 11.11 7.04
N PHE A 16 3.25 10.30 6.25
CA PHE A 16 1.94 10.66 5.70
C PHE A 16 0.95 11.04 6.81
N ILE A 17 0.83 10.22 7.85
CA ILE A 17 -0.09 10.47 8.97
C ILE A 17 0.33 11.74 9.73
N LEU A 18 1.60 11.84 10.14
CA LEU A 18 2.08 12.96 10.94
C LEU A 18 1.89 14.30 10.22
N GLN A 19 2.07 14.34 8.89
CA GLN A 19 1.91 15.57 8.12
C GLN A 19 0.45 15.90 7.80
N LEU A 20 -0.42 14.90 7.64
CA LEU A 20 -1.75 15.11 7.05
C LEU A 20 -2.93 14.87 7.99
N HIS A 21 -2.73 14.33 9.20
CA HIS A 21 -3.83 14.04 10.14
C HIS A 21 -4.68 15.25 10.54
N LYS A 22 -4.13 16.48 10.49
CA LYS A 22 -4.89 17.70 10.75
C LYS A 22 -5.80 18.12 9.60
N LYS A 23 -5.52 17.62 8.39
CA LYS A 23 -6.22 17.98 7.15
C LYS A 23 -7.23 16.92 6.72
N TYR A 24 -6.93 15.64 6.99
CA TYR A 24 -7.75 14.51 6.58
C TYR A 24 -8.07 13.61 7.77
N ASN A 25 -9.25 12.99 7.73
CA ASN A 25 -9.57 11.90 8.65
C ASN A 25 -8.86 10.64 8.16
N ILE A 26 -7.84 10.19 8.89
CA ILE A 26 -7.04 9.04 8.46
C ILE A 26 -7.47 7.79 9.23
N ILE A 27 -7.71 6.73 8.47
CA ILE A 27 -7.97 5.40 9.00
C ILE A 27 -6.81 4.51 8.57
N ALA A 28 -6.06 3.98 9.52
CA ALA A 28 -4.96 3.07 9.26
C ALA A 28 -5.45 1.63 9.36
N LEU A 29 -5.28 0.87 8.27
CA LEU A 29 -5.44 -0.58 8.26
C LEU A 29 -4.06 -1.23 8.40
N VAL A 30 -3.84 -1.87 9.55
CA VAL A 30 -2.53 -2.42 9.94
C VAL A 30 -2.65 -3.90 10.28
N ARG A 31 -1.55 -4.66 10.20
CA ARG A 31 -1.53 -6.04 10.72
C ARG A 31 -1.59 -6.00 12.24
N LYS A 32 -2.18 -7.02 12.86
CA LYS A 32 -2.22 -7.16 14.35
C LYS A 32 -0.83 -7.11 15.00
N THR A 33 0.21 -7.51 14.27
CA THR A 33 1.61 -7.52 14.72
C THR A 33 2.36 -6.19 14.50
N SER A 34 1.69 -5.16 13.96
CA SER A 34 2.34 -3.89 13.67
C SER A 34 2.50 -3.06 14.95
N ASP A 35 3.65 -2.40 15.10
CA ASP A 35 3.83 -1.36 16.11
C ASP A 35 3.12 -0.07 15.67
N ILE A 36 2.12 0.35 16.44
CA ILE A 36 1.27 1.52 16.15
C ILE A 36 1.62 2.74 17.02
N GLU A 37 2.62 2.67 17.89
CA GLU A 37 2.86 3.71 18.91
C GLU A 37 3.03 5.11 18.31
N LYS A 38 3.68 5.19 17.15
CA LYS A 38 3.93 6.45 16.44
C LYS A 38 2.68 7.09 15.83
N ILE A 39 1.66 6.29 15.53
CA ILE A 39 0.52 6.72 14.72
C ILE A 39 -0.82 6.68 15.46
N LYS A 40 -0.93 5.92 16.55
CA LYS A 40 -2.20 5.63 17.24
C LYS A 40 -2.96 6.86 17.74
N ASN A 41 -2.24 7.95 18.04
CA ASN A 41 -2.84 9.20 18.52
C ASN A 41 -3.28 10.14 17.38
N TYR A 42 -3.02 9.78 16.12
CA TYR A 42 -3.21 10.65 14.95
C TYR A 42 -4.17 10.05 13.91
N CYS A 43 -4.66 8.83 14.10
CA CYS A 43 -5.54 8.15 13.16
C CYS A 43 -6.39 7.09 13.85
N LYS A 44 -7.50 6.67 13.21
CA LYS A 44 -8.29 5.52 13.66
C LYS A 44 -7.62 4.23 13.20
N ILE A 45 -7.53 3.23 14.08
CA ILE A 45 -6.87 1.95 13.78
C ILE A 45 -7.91 0.86 13.51
N TYR A 46 -7.74 0.15 12.39
CA TYR A 46 -8.37 -1.13 12.09
C TYR A 46 -7.29 -2.18 11.84
N TYR A 47 -7.63 -3.43 12.14
CA TYR A 47 -6.71 -4.56 11.99
C TYR A 47 -7.08 -5.42 10.80
N TYR A 48 -6.09 -5.67 9.94
CA TYR A 48 -6.13 -6.69 8.91
C TYR A 48 -5.68 -8.03 9.51
N ASP A 49 -6.46 -9.08 9.24
CA ASP A 49 -6.26 -10.44 9.72
C ASP A 49 -6.09 -11.44 8.57
N ASP A 50 -5.54 -10.98 7.45
CA ASP A 50 -5.28 -11.77 6.25
C ASP A 50 -6.56 -12.20 5.49
N THR A 51 -7.73 -11.68 5.89
CA THR A 51 -9.02 -11.96 5.21
C THR A 51 -9.59 -10.75 4.48
N ILE A 52 -10.36 -11.00 3.43
CA ILE A 52 -11.12 -9.94 2.74
C ILE A 52 -12.20 -9.32 3.66
N ASP A 53 -12.71 -10.09 4.62
CA ASP A 53 -13.77 -9.65 5.54
C ASP A 53 -13.28 -8.55 6.49
N SER A 54 -12.04 -8.63 6.99
CA SER A 54 -11.50 -7.54 7.81
C SER A 54 -11.39 -6.23 7.04
N ILE A 55 -11.07 -6.28 5.74
CA ILE A 55 -11.08 -5.10 4.86
C ILE A 55 -12.53 -4.61 4.70
N ASN A 56 -13.44 -5.49 4.30
CA ASN A 56 -14.85 -5.18 4.06
C ASN A 56 -15.51 -4.55 5.30
N ASN A 57 -15.19 -5.03 6.50
CA ASN A 57 -15.72 -4.50 7.76
C ASN A 57 -15.31 -3.05 8.00
N VAL A 58 -14.13 -2.61 7.55
CA VAL A 58 -13.76 -1.18 7.61
C VAL A 58 -14.69 -0.36 6.72
N PHE A 59 -14.87 -0.77 5.46
CA PHE A 59 -15.73 -0.06 4.50
C PHE A 59 -17.22 -0.08 4.88
N LYS A 60 -17.68 -1.12 5.59
CA LYS A 60 -19.04 -1.13 6.18
C LYS A 60 -19.19 -0.15 7.33
N SER A 61 -18.14 -0.01 8.15
CA SER A 61 -18.17 0.81 9.35
C SER A 61 -17.90 2.29 9.07
N GLU A 62 -17.20 2.58 7.98
CA GLU A 62 -16.63 3.88 7.68
C GLU A 62 -16.94 4.32 6.26
N LYS A 63 -17.31 5.59 6.09
CA LYS A 63 -17.42 6.18 4.76
C LYS A 63 -16.03 6.58 4.26
N ILE A 64 -15.38 5.70 3.50
CA ILE A 64 -14.06 5.92 2.90
C ILE A 64 -14.22 6.70 1.59
N ASP A 65 -13.55 7.86 1.48
CA ASP A 65 -13.57 8.65 0.24
C ASP A 65 -12.47 8.18 -0.73
N GLY A 66 -11.34 7.70 -0.22
CA GLY A 66 -10.25 7.19 -1.04
C GLY A 66 -9.26 6.31 -0.28
N VAL A 67 -8.47 5.56 -1.04
CA VAL A 67 -7.47 4.62 -0.52
C VAL A 67 -6.07 5.07 -0.92
N VAL A 68 -5.14 5.02 0.03
CA VAL A 68 -3.70 5.16 -0.21
C VAL A 68 -3.03 3.84 0.22
N HIS A 69 -2.51 3.12 -0.77
CA HIS A 69 -1.89 1.81 -0.58
C HIS A 69 -0.36 1.91 -0.55
N LEU A 70 0.20 1.96 0.67
CA LEU A 70 1.65 1.97 0.90
C LEU A 70 2.16 0.66 1.50
N ALA A 71 1.28 -0.28 1.83
CA ALA A 71 1.69 -1.60 2.31
C ALA A 71 2.45 -2.32 1.21
N SER A 72 3.67 -2.75 1.51
CA SER A 72 4.51 -3.50 0.59
C SER A 72 5.50 -4.33 1.39
N MET A 73 5.90 -5.48 0.85
CA MET A 73 7.02 -6.25 1.35
C MET A 73 8.12 -6.24 0.29
N VAL A 74 9.33 -5.89 0.70
CA VAL A 74 10.56 -6.01 -0.11
C VAL A 74 11.27 -7.31 0.31
N PRO A 75 11.86 -8.08 -0.61
CA PRO A 75 12.58 -9.31 -0.26
C PRO A 75 13.76 -9.06 0.67
N SER A 76 14.07 -10.05 1.52
CA SER A 76 15.33 -10.10 2.24
C SER A 76 16.52 -10.23 1.28
N THR A 77 17.64 -9.57 1.61
CA THR A 77 18.93 -9.73 0.94
C THR A 77 19.58 -11.09 1.22
N VAL A 78 19.15 -11.80 2.27
CA VAL A 78 19.81 -13.02 2.78
C VAL A 78 19.18 -14.29 2.21
N TYR A 79 17.85 -14.38 2.13
CA TYR A 79 17.13 -15.60 1.68
C TYR A 79 15.93 -15.28 0.76
N PRO A 80 16.18 -14.75 -0.46
CA PRO A 80 15.12 -14.22 -1.33
C PRO A 80 14.10 -15.27 -1.80
N ILE A 81 14.47 -16.56 -1.86
CA ILE A 81 13.57 -17.61 -2.37
C ILE A 81 12.44 -17.97 -1.39
N ASN A 82 12.73 -17.96 -0.09
CA ASN A 82 11.76 -18.31 0.95
C ASN A 82 10.71 -17.21 1.16
N ASP A 83 11.01 -15.99 0.69
CA ASP A 83 10.12 -14.84 0.80
C ASP A 83 9.11 -14.76 -0.34
N ILE A 84 9.25 -15.56 -1.41
CA ILE A 84 8.36 -15.48 -2.60
C ILE A 84 6.87 -15.57 -2.22
N PRO A 85 6.40 -16.55 -1.41
CA PRO A 85 4.99 -16.61 -1.03
C PRO A 85 4.54 -15.34 -0.29
N LYS A 86 5.34 -14.84 0.65
CA LYS A 86 5.04 -13.63 1.42
C LYS A 86 5.05 -12.37 0.54
N LEU A 87 5.92 -12.32 -0.46
CA LEU A 87 5.96 -11.24 -1.44
C LEU A 87 4.69 -11.20 -2.27
N ILE A 88 4.24 -12.34 -2.77
CA ILE A 88 3.00 -12.44 -3.55
C ILE A 88 1.81 -12.09 -2.66
N GLU A 89 1.74 -12.65 -1.45
CA GLU A 89 0.66 -12.38 -0.50
C GLU A 89 0.55 -10.89 -0.16
N ALA A 90 1.67 -10.26 0.23
CA ALA A 90 1.68 -8.88 0.68
C ALA A 90 1.50 -7.85 -0.44
N ASN A 91 1.97 -8.12 -1.65
CA ASN A 91 1.98 -7.14 -2.75
C ASN A 91 0.94 -7.42 -3.85
N ILE A 92 0.47 -8.68 -4.00
CA ILE A 92 -0.58 -9.05 -4.97
C ILE A 92 -1.87 -9.38 -4.22
N THR A 93 -1.90 -10.45 -3.40
CA THR A 93 -3.15 -10.96 -2.82
C THR A 93 -3.86 -9.91 -1.97
N PHE A 94 -3.13 -9.28 -1.04
CA PHE A 94 -3.67 -8.21 -0.22
C PHE A 94 -4.15 -7.01 -1.06
N GLY A 95 -3.33 -6.59 -2.04
CA GLY A 95 -3.68 -5.51 -2.96
C GLY A 95 -4.96 -5.80 -3.74
N CYS A 96 -5.12 -7.03 -4.24
CA CYS A 96 -6.31 -7.51 -4.94
C CYS A 96 -7.57 -7.44 -4.07
N PHE A 97 -7.50 -7.92 -2.82
CA PHE A 97 -8.63 -7.79 -1.89
C PHE A 97 -8.99 -6.33 -1.64
N LEU A 98 -7.98 -5.48 -1.43
CA LEU A 98 -8.19 -4.06 -1.16
C LEU A 98 -8.85 -3.35 -2.35
N VAL A 99 -8.36 -3.57 -3.57
CA VAL A 99 -8.94 -2.94 -4.77
C VAL A 99 -10.33 -3.47 -5.11
N GLN A 100 -10.57 -4.77 -4.91
CA GLN A 100 -11.89 -5.37 -5.11
C GLN A 100 -12.93 -4.73 -4.18
N ILE A 101 -12.62 -4.59 -2.90
CA ILE A 101 -13.51 -3.95 -1.93
C ILE A 101 -13.65 -2.45 -2.23
N ALA A 102 -12.55 -1.75 -2.51
CA ALA A 102 -12.58 -0.34 -2.91
C ALA A 102 -13.52 -0.08 -4.10
N ASN A 103 -13.45 -0.93 -5.13
CA ASN A 103 -14.32 -0.85 -6.29
C ASN A 103 -15.80 -1.11 -5.94
N GLN A 104 -16.08 -2.12 -5.11
CA GLN A 104 -17.44 -2.42 -4.66
C GLN A 104 -18.08 -1.23 -3.92
N TYR A 105 -17.30 -0.49 -3.14
CA TYR A 105 -17.77 0.67 -2.38
C TYR A 105 -17.68 2.01 -3.13
N LYS A 106 -17.24 1.99 -4.41
CA LYS A 106 -17.20 3.16 -5.29
C LYS A 106 -16.48 4.36 -4.67
N ILE A 107 -15.26 4.14 -4.19
CA ILE A 107 -14.42 5.24 -3.68
C ILE A 107 -14.06 6.24 -4.79
N SER A 108 -13.67 7.45 -4.43
CA SER A 108 -13.29 8.47 -5.42
C SER A 108 -11.92 8.19 -6.05
N PHE A 109 -10.97 7.68 -5.27
CA PHE A 109 -9.62 7.42 -5.76
C PHE A 109 -8.91 6.28 -5.04
N PHE A 110 -7.99 5.63 -5.75
CA PHE A 110 -7.05 4.64 -5.23
C PHE A 110 -5.64 5.01 -5.67
N ILE A 111 -4.77 5.33 -4.71
CA ILE A 111 -3.36 5.64 -4.95
C ILE A 111 -2.52 4.44 -4.52
N ASN A 112 -1.72 3.89 -5.43
CA ASN A 112 -0.66 2.92 -5.14
C ASN A 112 0.71 3.55 -5.38
N THR A 113 1.75 2.84 -4.93
CA THR A 113 3.14 3.17 -5.21
C THR A 113 3.76 2.16 -6.16
N ALA A 114 4.48 2.62 -7.16
CA ALA A 114 5.39 1.85 -7.99
C ALA A 114 6.84 2.03 -7.51
N THR A 115 7.74 1.25 -8.09
CA THR A 115 9.18 1.32 -7.80
C THR A 115 9.96 1.71 -9.05
N PHE A 116 10.94 2.61 -8.91
CA PHE A 116 11.87 2.95 -9.99
C PHE A 116 12.60 1.71 -10.55
N GLY A 117 12.71 0.64 -9.76
CA GLY A 117 13.27 -0.65 -10.18
C GLY A 117 12.53 -1.29 -11.36
N SER A 118 11.31 -0.85 -11.69
CA SER A 118 10.57 -1.30 -12.88
C SER A 118 11.24 -0.92 -14.21
N TYR A 119 12.16 0.04 -14.19
CA TYR A 119 12.73 0.61 -15.41
C TYR A 119 14.22 0.36 -15.60
N CYS A 120 15.00 -0.05 -14.61
CA CYS A 120 16.42 -0.48 -14.74
C CYS A 120 17.23 0.16 -15.91
N ASN A 121 17.34 1.50 -15.91
CA ASN A 121 18.00 2.32 -16.94
C ASN A 121 17.43 2.20 -18.38
N SER A 122 16.15 1.86 -18.49
CA SER A 122 15.38 1.75 -19.73
C SER A 122 14.20 2.71 -19.70
N LEU A 123 13.84 3.27 -20.85
CA LEU A 123 12.62 4.07 -21.03
C LEU A 123 11.36 3.19 -21.07
N SER A 124 11.53 1.91 -21.37
CA SER A 124 10.48 0.88 -21.37
C SER A 124 10.60 -0.02 -20.14
N TYR A 125 9.49 -0.65 -19.75
CA TYR A 125 9.46 -1.61 -18.65
C TYR A 125 10.58 -2.66 -18.79
N ARG A 126 11.45 -2.72 -17.78
CA ARG A 126 12.60 -3.60 -17.66
C ARG A 126 12.89 -3.80 -16.16
N PRO A 127 12.21 -4.74 -15.49
CA PRO A 127 12.29 -4.87 -14.04
C PRO A 127 13.69 -5.34 -13.63
N ALA A 128 14.28 -4.66 -12.64
CA ALA A 128 15.57 -5.04 -12.05
C ALA A 128 15.47 -6.25 -11.11
N THR A 129 14.28 -6.52 -10.56
CA THR A 129 14.06 -7.52 -9.50
C THR A 129 12.69 -8.18 -9.63
N LEU A 130 12.51 -9.34 -8.99
CA LEU A 130 11.19 -9.98 -8.85
C LEU A 130 10.19 -9.05 -8.16
N TYR A 131 10.63 -8.29 -7.16
CA TYR A 131 9.81 -7.27 -6.50
C TYR A 131 9.28 -6.22 -7.49
N ALA A 132 10.13 -5.71 -8.38
CA ALA A 132 9.71 -4.77 -9.41
C ALA A 132 8.68 -5.40 -10.36
N SER A 133 8.87 -6.67 -10.75
CA SER A 133 7.90 -7.41 -11.56
C SER A 133 6.55 -7.57 -10.87
N ILE A 134 6.55 -7.86 -9.56
CA ILE A 134 5.35 -7.98 -8.75
C ILE A 134 4.61 -6.64 -8.64
N LYS A 135 5.33 -5.54 -8.42
CA LYS A 135 4.73 -4.20 -8.38
C LYS A 135 4.12 -3.83 -9.73
N LYS A 136 4.74 -4.22 -10.86
CA LYS A 136 4.15 -4.04 -12.19
C LYS A 136 2.91 -4.92 -12.40
N ALA A 137 2.94 -6.18 -11.95
CA ALA A 137 1.77 -7.05 -12.02
C ALA A 137 0.57 -6.46 -11.26
N PHE A 138 0.80 -5.87 -10.07
CA PHE A 138 -0.28 -5.19 -9.36
C PHE A 138 -0.76 -3.91 -10.06
N GLU A 139 0.14 -3.16 -10.71
CA GLU A 139 -0.24 -2.03 -11.56
C GLU A 139 -1.17 -2.45 -12.71
N ASP A 140 -0.90 -3.59 -13.35
CA ASP A 140 -1.75 -4.11 -14.43
C ASP A 140 -3.14 -4.53 -13.89
N ILE A 141 -3.21 -5.07 -12.68
CA ILE A 141 -4.48 -5.36 -11.99
C ILE A 141 -5.23 -4.06 -11.69
N MET A 142 -4.57 -3.03 -11.18
CA MET A 142 -5.19 -1.72 -10.97
C MET A 142 -5.68 -1.09 -12.27
N TYR A 143 -4.93 -1.26 -13.37
CA TYR A 143 -5.34 -0.77 -14.68
C TYR A 143 -6.67 -1.40 -15.12
N TYR A 144 -6.85 -2.71 -14.92
CA TYR A 144 -8.14 -3.36 -15.13
C TYR A 144 -9.26 -2.69 -14.33
N TYR A 145 -9.08 -2.42 -13.03
CA TYR A 145 -10.09 -1.73 -12.23
C TYR A 145 -10.33 -0.28 -12.69
N GLY A 146 -9.31 0.41 -13.18
CA GLY A 146 -9.47 1.73 -13.79
C GLY A 146 -10.28 1.74 -15.08
N LEU A 147 -10.34 0.63 -15.81
CA LEU A 147 -11.18 0.50 -17.01
C LEU A 147 -12.65 0.23 -16.69
N ILE A 148 -12.95 -0.38 -15.54
CA ILE A 148 -14.31 -0.84 -15.19
C ILE A 148 -14.98 -0.02 -14.08
N SER A 149 -14.28 0.96 -13.51
CA SER A 149 -14.73 1.75 -12.36
C SER A 149 -14.86 3.23 -12.71
N GLU A 150 -15.70 3.94 -11.96
CA GLU A 150 -15.73 5.42 -11.95
C GLU A 150 -14.64 6.01 -11.04
N SER A 151 -13.92 5.17 -10.29
CA SER A 151 -12.85 5.58 -9.38
C SER A 151 -11.59 5.98 -10.15
N ILE A 152 -10.84 6.95 -9.63
CA ILE A 152 -9.55 7.35 -10.20
C ILE A 152 -8.44 6.47 -9.64
N PHE A 153 -7.73 5.74 -10.50
CA PHE A 153 -6.58 4.91 -10.12
C PHE A 153 -5.26 5.60 -10.47
N ILE A 154 -4.37 5.72 -9.48
CA ILE A 154 -3.08 6.41 -9.63
C ILE A 154 -1.97 5.50 -9.15
N ASN A 155 -0.90 5.38 -9.94
CA ASN A 155 0.31 4.69 -9.52
C ASN A 155 1.48 5.69 -9.43
N LEU A 156 1.97 5.94 -8.23
CA LEU A 156 3.06 6.88 -7.98
C LEU A 156 4.40 6.18 -8.09
N LEU A 157 5.19 6.50 -9.11
CA LEU A 157 6.54 5.98 -9.26
C LEU A 157 7.47 6.57 -8.19
N LEU A 158 7.81 5.77 -7.18
CA LEU A 158 8.74 6.20 -6.13
C LEU A 158 10.18 5.81 -6.46
N PHE A 159 11.07 6.78 -6.27
CA PHE A 159 12.52 6.61 -6.24
C PHE A 159 12.98 6.36 -4.80
N ASN A 160 14.30 6.34 -4.58
CA ASN A 160 14.87 6.25 -3.24
C ASN A 160 14.33 7.39 -2.36
N ILE A 161 13.66 7.00 -1.29
CA ILE A 161 13.10 7.85 -0.26
C ILE A 161 13.99 7.78 0.98
N TYR A 162 14.20 8.91 1.65
CA TYR A 162 14.99 9.01 2.88
C TYR A 162 14.47 10.19 3.72
N GLY A 163 14.70 10.15 5.03
CA GLY A 163 14.31 11.24 5.93
C GLY A 163 13.98 10.80 7.36
N PRO A 164 13.42 11.71 8.19
CA PRO A 164 13.04 11.41 9.56
C PRO A 164 12.09 10.21 9.66
N HIS A 165 12.32 9.34 10.64
CA HIS A 165 11.57 8.08 10.86
C HIS A 165 11.88 6.94 9.86
N ASP A 166 12.95 7.05 9.08
CA ASP A 166 13.50 5.93 8.31
C ASP A 166 14.35 5.02 9.21
N GLU A 167 13.70 4.09 9.91
CA GLU A 167 14.36 3.20 10.89
C GLU A 167 14.91 1.91 10.29
N LYS A 168 14.51 1.60 9.05
CA LYS A 168 14.97 0.41 8.33
C LYS A 168 15.72 0.90 7.11
N TYR A 169 17.04 1.00 7.22
CA TYR A 169 17.89 1.05 6.05
C TYR A 169 17.59 -0.19 5.20
N LEU A 170 16.73 -0.04 4.18
CA LEU A 170 16.37 -1.10 3.24
C LEU A 170 17.56 -1.51 2.34
N PHE A 171 18.73 -0.90 2.53
CA PHE A 171 19.95 -1.10 1.75
C PHE A 171 21.20 -1.39 2.59
N SER A 172 21.06 -1.83 3.85
CA SER A 172 22.18 -2.41 4.61
C SER A 172 22.27 -3.92 4.42
#